data_AF-A0A8T1WB98-F1
#
_entry.id   AF-A0A8T1WB98-F1
#
_cell.length_a   1.000
_cell.length_b   1.000
_cell.length_c   1.000
_cell.angle_alpha   90.00
_cell.angle_beta   90.00
_cell.angle_gamma   90.00
#
_symmetry.space_group_name_H-M   'P 1'
#
loop_
_entity.id
_entity.type
_entity.pdbx_description
1 polymer ?
#
loop_
_entity_poly.entity_id
_entity_poly.type
_entity_poly.pdbx_seq_one_letter_code
_entity_poly.pdbx_strand_id
1 'polypeptide(L)'
;MVDAESVLIKDKDVAEHRSFEVKLFTRTDADWQIKVVLSSYTWFSNGAAGFPDGYSGCSGFDSFQGQTCTMSVPYEKAFRAGSCGYTVEGFAGGKYTRVHRDLSIVNAMRSWVGLPSVTLSDLGIAGSR
;
A
#
# COMPACT_ATOMS: atom_id res chain seq x y z
N MET A 1 -20.05 14.12 -1.56
CA MET A 1 -19.27 12.92 -1.20
C MET A 1 -18.07 13.42 -0.43
N VAL A 2 -18.00 13.14 0.86
CA VAL A 2 -16.85 13.49 1.70
C VAL A 2 -15.91 12.30 1.68
N ASP A 3 -14.62 12.56 1.47
CA ASP A 3 -13.57 11.57 1.16
C ASP A 3 -13.47 10.44 2.19
N ALA A 4 -14.24 9.37 2.00
CA ALA A 4 -14.14 8.12 2.76
C ALA A 4 -12.84 7.33 2.43
N GLU A 5 -11.93 7.93 1.67
CA GLU A 5 -10.82 7.25 0.97
C GLU A 5 -9.47 7.39 1.69
N SER A 6 -9.38 8.20 2.76
CA SER A 6 -8.11 8.47 3.46
C SER A 6 -8.06 7.86 4.87
N VAL A 7 -8.75 6.74 5.06
CA VAL A 7 -8.94 6.09 6.36
C VAL A 7 -7.61 5.72 7.01
N LEU A 8 -6.68 5.09 6.28
CA LEU A 8 -5.44 4.62 6.90
C LEU A 8 -4.58 5.75 7.47
N ILE A 9 -4.44 6.84 6.72
CA ILE A 9 -3.46 7.88 7.06
C ILE A 9 -4.07 8.95 7.98
N LYS A 10 -5.38 9.24 7.83
CA LYS A 10 -6.10 10.17 8.72
C LYS A 10 -6.51 9.49 10.01
N ASP A 11 -7.20 8.35 9.92
CA ASP A 11 -7.82 7.70 11.07
C ASP A 11 -6.88 6.71 11.77
N LYS A 12 -5.79 6.32 11.09
CA LYS A 12 -4.80 5.34 11.59
C LYS A 12 -5.46 4.00 11.97
N ASP A 13 -6.58 3.69 11.33
CA ASP A 13 -7.32 2.45 11.51
C ASP A 13 -7.05 1.50 10.34
N VAL A 14 -6.34 0.42 10.67
CA VAL A 14 -5.97 -0.62 9.70
C VAL A 14 -7.17 -1.46 9.27
N ALA A 15 -8.11 -1.73 10.18
CA ALA A 15 -9.26 -2.59 9.91
C ALA A 15 -10.29 -1.88 9.04
N GLU A 16 -10.54 -0.60 9.31
CA GLU A 16 -11.43 0.22 8.50
C GLU A 16 -10.85 0.42 7.10
N HIS A 17 -9.55 0.70 6.97
CA HIS A 17 -8.90 0.82 5.67
C HIS A 17 -8.97 -0.49 4.87
N ARG A 18 -8.72 -1.64 5.52
CA ARG A 18 -8.88 -2.95 4.88
C ARG A 18 -10.30 -3.16 4.35
N SER A 19 -11.30 -2.75 5.11
CA SER A 19 -12.71 -2.86 4.71
C SER A 19 -13.02 -2.00 3.48
N PHE A 20 -12.44 -0.80 3.40
CA PHE A 20 -12.53 0.06 2.22
C PHE A 20 -11.93 -0.61 0.97
N GLU A 21 -10.72 -1.18 1.06
CA GLU A 21 -10.07 -1.87 -0.06
C GLU A 21 -10.88 -3.06 -0.56
N VAL A 22 -11.46 -3.86 0.35
CA VAL A 22 -12.37 -4.96 -0.04
C VAL A 22 -13.62 -4.42 -0.75
N LYS A 23 -14.16 -3.28 -0.28
CA LYS A 23 -15.32 -2.63 -0.89
C LYS A 23 -15.04 -2.15 -2.32
N LEU A 24 -13.82 -1.69 -2.64
CA LEU A 24 -13.44 -1.31 -4.01
C LEU A 24 -13.76 -2.46 -4.98
N PHE A 25 -13.38 -3.69 -4.63
CA PHE A 25 -13.56 -4.84 -5.51
C PHE A 25 -14.96 -5.45 -5.47
N THR A 26 -15.68 -5.35 -4.36
CA THR A 26 -17.00 -6.01 -4.18
C THR A 26 -18.20 -5.13 -4.53
N ARG A 27 -18.04 -3.80 -4.61
CA ARG A 27 -19.15 -2.90 -4.99
C ARG A 27 -19.57 -3.11 -6.45
N THR A 28 -20.89 -2.98 -6.68
CA THR A 28 -21.58 -3.19 -7.97
C THR A 28 -22.47 -2.01 -8.36
N ASP A 29 -22.31 -0.87 -7.69
CA ASP A 29 -23.14 0.33 -7.86
C ASP A 29 -22.79 1.16 -9.10
N ALA A 30 -21.77 0.74 -9.86
CA ALA A 30 -21.44 1.24 -11.18
C ALA A 30 -20.64 0.19 -11.97
N ASP A 31 -20.60 0.35 -13.30
CA ASP A 31 -19.96 -0.57 -14.24
C ASP A 31 -18.45 -0.30 -14.38
N TRP A 32 -17.73 -0.44 -13.26
CA TRP A 32 -16.30 -0.15 -13.17
C TRP A 32 -15.46 -1.14 -13.98
N GLN A 33 -14.82 -0.64 -15.04
CA GLN A 33 -13.92 -1.44 -15.89
C GLN A 33 -12.50 -1.57 -15.32
N ILE A 34 -12.11 -0.65 -14.43
CA ILE A 34 -10.78 -0.60 -13.83
C ILE A 34 -10.94 -0.36 -12.33
N LYS A 35 -10.27 -1.19 -11.52
CA LYS A 35 -10.18 -1.06 -10.07
C LYS A 35 -8.71 -1.21 -9.67
N VAL A 36 -8.19 -0.27 -8.89
CA VAL A 36 -6.77 -0.24 -8.50
C VAL A 36 -6.64 -0.21 -6.99
N VAL A 37 -5.70 -1.00 -6.46
CA VAL A 37 -5.17 -0.81 -5.11
C VAL A 37 -3.96 0.09 -5.21
N LEU A 38 -4.01 1.25 -4.56
CA LEU A 38 -2.85 2.13 -4.49
C LEU A 38 -1.91 1.68 -3.38
N SER A 39 -0.63 1.66 -3.70
CA SER A 39 0.41 1.51 -2.68
C SER A 39 0.81 2.88 -2.17
N SER A 40 1.09 3.00 -0.88
CA SER A 40 1.46 4.26 -0.25
C SER A 40 2.52 4.05 0.84
N TYR A 41 2.89 5.13 1.51
CA TYR A 41 3.73 5.14 2.70
C TYR A 41 3.23 6.23 3.65
N THR A 42 3.49 6.07 4.94
CA THR A 42 3.14 7.08 5.95
C THR A 42 3.93 8.38 5.75
N TRP A 43 3.37 9.50 6.22
CA TRP A 43 3.99 10.82 6.10
C TRP A 43 5.42 10.86 6.65
N PHE A 44 6.35 11.32 5.82
CA PHE A 44 7.69 11.71 6.25
C PHE A 44 7.67 13.13 6.83
N SER A 45 8.50 13.40 7.83
CA SER A 45 8.53 14.70 8.54
C SER A 45 8.92 15.89 7.65
N ASN A 46 9.73 15.66 6.63
CA ASN A 46 10.13 16.64 5.61
C ASN A 46 9.42 16.41 4.26
N GLY A 47 8.32 15.65 4.28
CA GLY A 47 7.65 15.15 3.09
C GLY A 47 8.48 14.10 2.33
N ALA A 48 7.96 13.63 1.20
CA ALA A 48 8.51 12.49 0.46
C ALA A 48 8.58 12.77 -1.04
N ALA A 49 9.67 12.35 -1.68
CA ALA A 49 9.82 12.35 -3.13
C ALA A 49 10.55 11.07 -3.58
N GLY A 50 10.07 10.49 -4.68
CA GLY A 50 10.60 9.24 -5.24
C GLY A 50 9.91 7.97 -4.73
N PHE A 51 10.39 6.83 -5.23
CA PHE A 51 9.96 5.49 -4.84
C PHE A 51 10.93 4.88 -3.80
N PRO A 52 10.45 4.01 -2.88
CA PRO A 52 11.30 3.29 -1.92
C PRO A 52 12.11 2.14 -2.57
N ASP A 53 12.68 2.36 -3.75
CA ASP A 53 13.38 1.36 -4.57
C ASP A 53 14.90 1.32 -4.33
N GLY A 54 15.45 2.31 -3.61
CA GLY A 54 16.88 2.47 -3.38
C GLY A 54 17.62 3.21 -4.50
N TYR A 55 16.92 3.65 -5.54
CA TYR A 55 17.47 4.37 -6.71
C TYR A 55 16.84 5.75 -6.91
N SER A 56 15.61 5.95 -6.44
CA SER A 56 14.83 7.18 -6.55
C SER A 56 15.05 8.16 -5.38
N GLY A 57 16.06 7.91 -4.54
CA GLY A 57 16.41 8.80 -3.44
C GLY A 57 17.35 9.94 -3.86
N CYS A 58 17.66 10.84 -2.92
CA CYS A 58 18.61 11.93 -3.18
C CYS A 58 20.07 11.46 -3.35
N SER A 59 20.38 10.23 -2.95
CA SER A 59 21.72 9.63 -3.09
C SER A 59 22.00 9.35 -4.57
N GLY A 60 22.70 10.27 -5.23
CA GLY A 60 22.96 10.22 -6.68
C GLY A 60 22.14 11.21 -7.50
N PHE A 61 21.42 12.13 -6.85
CA PHE A 61 20.71 13.21 -7.54
C PHE A 61 21.69 14.09 -8.34
N ASP A 62 21.42 14.25 -9.63
CA ASP A 62 22.21 15.11 -10.51
C ASP A 62 21.87 16.60 -10.26
N SER A 63 22.80 17.31 -9.62
CA SER A 63 22.67 18.73 -9.34
C SER A 63 23.15 19.63 -10.49
N PHE A 64 23.43 19.10 -11.68
CA PHE A 64 23.98 19.87 -12.81
C PHE A 64 23.13 21.09 -13.19
N GLN A 65 21.80 21.02 -13.02
CA GLN A 65 20.88 22.14 -13.26
C GLN A 65 20.72 23.09 -12.05
N GLY A 66 21.59 23.01 -11.04
CA GLY A 66 21.52 23.84 -9.84
C GLY A 66 20.38 23.48 -8.87
N GLN A 67 19.74 22.33 -9.06
CA GLN A 67 18.67 21.84 -8.18
C GLN A 67 19.26 21.16 -6.94
N THR A 68 18.53 21.23 -5.83
CA THR A 68 18.88 20.54 -4.58
C THR A 68 17.79 19.54 -4.23
N CYS A 69 18.18 18.30 -3.96
CA CYS A 69 17.26 17.28 -3.50
C CYS A 69 17.10 17.38 -1.98
N THR A 70 15.90 17.76 -1.52
CA THR A 70 15.58 18.00 -0.10
C THR A 70 14.62 16.98 0.50
N MET A 71 14.01 16.16 -0.36
CA MET A 71 12.99 15.16 -0.02
C MET A 71 13.42 13.82 -0.62
N SER A 72 13.48 12.78 0.21
CA SER A 72 13.92 11.45 -0.21
C SER A 72 13.13 10.38 0.52
N VAL A 73 12.86 9.28 -0.17
CA VAL A 73 12.33 8.06 0.43
C VAL A 73 13.45 7.02 0.50
N PRO A 74 13.80 6.48 1.68
CA PRO A 74 14.78 5.40 1.77
C PRO A 74 14.21 4.11 1.16
N TYR A 75 15.10 3.20 0.75
CA TYR A 75 14.68 1.87 0.33
C TYR A 75 13.80 1.20 1.40
N GLU A 76 12.66 0.66 0.98
CA GLU A 76 11.83 -0.17 1.83
C GLU A 76 11.28 -1.33 1.02
N LYS A 77 11.43 -2.53 1.56
CA LYS A 77 10.90 -3.73 0.93
C LYS A 77 9.37 -3.65 0.88
N ALA A 78 8.82 -3.70 -0.33
CA ALA A 78 7.38 -3.68 -0.57
C ALA A 78 6.61 -4.85 0.06
N PHE A 79 7.31 -5.88 0.54
CA PHE A 79 6.73 -7.01 1.26
C PHE A 79 7.55 -7.44 2.49
N ARG A 80 6.86 -7.97 3.50
CA ARG A 80 7.46 -8.65 4.66
C ARG A 80 7.03 -10.11 4.68
N ALA A 81 7.96 -11.02 4.88
CA ALA A 81 7.67 -12.45 5.04
C ALA A 81 6.79 -12.66 6.29
N GLY A 82 5.71 -13.42 6.17
CA GLY A 82 4.77 -13.68 7.28
C GLY A 82 3.72 -12.59 7.54
N SER A 83 3.77 -11.43 6.89
CA SER A 83 2.70 -10.42 7.02
C SER A 83 1.42 -10.96 6.37
N CYS A 84 0.35 -11.13 7.16
CA CYS A 84 -0.93 -11.67 6.71
C CYS A 84 -1.92 -10.62 6.20
N GLY A 85 -1.52 -9.36 6.22
CA GLY A 85 -2.36 -8.26 5.75
C GLY A 85 -1.66 -6.93 5.85
N TYR A 86 -2.50 -5.91 5.84
CA TYR A 86 -2.13 -4.51 5.90
C TYR A 86 -1.32 -4.24 7.17
N THR A 87 -0.04 -3.86 7.02
CA THR A 87 0.83 -3.54 8.15
C THR A 87 1.50 -2.19 7.94
N VAL A 88 1.39 -1.36 8.99
CA VAL A 88 2.10 -0.10 9.13
C VAL A 88 2.83 -0.17 10.47
N GLU A 89 4.16 -0.27 10.44
CA GLU A 89 4.94 -0.41 11.67
C GLU A 89 4.90 0.89 12.48
N GLY A 90 4.06 0.91 13.52
CA GLY A 90 3.95 1.99 14.50
C GLY A 90 3.41 3.32 13.97
N PHE A 91 2.89 3.37 12.74
CA PHE A 91 2.61 4.63 12.01
C PHE A 91 3.78 5.64 12.08
N ALA A 92 5.00 5.14 12.35
CA ALA A 92 6.20 5.95 12.30
C ALA A 92 6.33 6.44 10.86
N GLY A 93 6.72 7.70 10.70
CA GLY A 93 6.77 8.32 9.39
C GLY A 93 7.64 7.54 8.41
N GLY A 94 7.23 7.49 7.15
CA GLY A 94 7.99 6.87 6.09
C GLY A 94 8.02 5.35 6.07
N LYS A 95 6.89 4.72 6.39
CA LYS A 95 6.69 3.27 6.34
C LYS A 95 5.68 2.88 5.28
N TYR A 96 6.06 1.92 4.46
CA TYR A 96 5.23 1.41 3.37
C TYR A 96 3.97 0.72 3.86
N THR A 97 2.88 0.95 3.16
CA THR A 97 1.56 0.39 3.45
C THR A 97 1.41 -0.96 2.72
N ARG A 98 1.70 -2.06 3.42
CA ARG A 98 1.84 -3.40 2.81
C ARG A 98 0.48 -4.07 2.52
N VAL A 99 -0.24 -3.58 1.52
CA VAL A 99 -1.60 -4.02 1.17
C VAL A 99 -1.66 -5.37 0.42
N HIS A 100 -0.65 -5.68 -0.39
CA HIS A 100 -0.70 -6.75 -1.42
C HIS A 100 -0.74 -8.19 -0.92
N ARG A 101 -0.73 -8.42 0.40
CA ARG A 101 -0.72 -9.76 1.01
C ARG A 101 -1.92 -10.04 1.91
N ASP A 102 -2.88 -9.13 1.95
CA ASP A 102 -4.12 -9.33 2.69
C ASP A 102 -5.04 -10.30 1.95
N LEU A 103 -5.29 -11.46 2.57
CA LEU A 103 -6.07 -12.53 1.95
C LEU A 103 -7.48 -12.07 1.51
N SER A 104 -8.13 -11.20 2.29
CA SER A 104 -9.49 -10.76 1.95
C SER A 104 -9.48 -9.80 0.77
N ILE A 105 -8.51 -8.89 0.72
CA ILE A 105 -8.35 -7.95 -0.40
C ILE A 105 -7.97 -8.72 -1.67
N VAL A 106 -7.01 -9.64 -1.57
CA VAL A 106 -6.58 -10.48 -2.69
C VAL A 106 -7.73 -11.31 -3.24
N ASN A 107 -8.50 -11.98 -2.38
CA ASN A 107 -9.65 -12.75 -2.85
C ASN A 107 -10.78 -11.89 -3.42
N ALA A 108 -11.00 -10.68 -2.89
CA ALA A 108 -11.94 -9.73 -3.48
C ALA A 108 -11.50 -9.29 -4.89
N MET A 109 -10.23 -8.94 -5.06
CA MET A 109 -9.64 -8.61 -6.37
C MET A 109 -9.77 -9.78 -7.35
N ARG A 110 -9.41 -11.00 -6.92
CA ARG A 110 -9.50 -12.22 -7.73
C ARG A 110 -10.94 -12.48 -8.17
N SER A 111 -11.89 -12.36 -7.26
CA SER A 111 -13.32 -12.52 -7.59
C SER A 111 -13.78 -11.50 -8.63
N TRP A 112 -13.33 -10.24 -8.55
CA TRP A 112 -13.69 -9.21 -9.52
C TRP A 112 -13.18 -9.53 -10.93
N VAL A 113 -12.00 -10.12 -11.07
CA VAL A 113 -11.44 -10.55 -12.36
C VAL A 113 -11.82 -11.99 -12.76
N GLY A 114 -12.76 -12.62 -12.05
CA GLY A 114 -13.25 -13.98 -12.39
C GLY A 114 -12.31 -15.13 -12.03
N LEU A 115 -11.35 -14.91 -11.12
CA LEU A 115 -10.42 -15.93 -10.64
C LEU A 115 -10.91 -16.58 -9.34
N PRO A 116 -10.61 -17.88 -9.11
CA PRO A 116 -10.98 -18.57 -7.88
C PRO A 116 -10.23 -18.01 -6.67
N SER A 117 -10.80 -18.16 -5.47
CA SER A 117 -10.14 -17.77 -4.22
C SER A 117 -8.87 -18.58 -3.95
N VAL A 118 -7.94 -17.99 -3.20
CA VAL A 118 -6.68 -18.59 -2.75
C VAL A 118 -6.59 -18.61 -1.23
N THR A 119 -5.59 -19.31 -0.72
CA THR A 119 -5.25 -19.48 0.69
C THR A 119 -3.98 -18.70 1.05
N LEU A 120 -3.66 -18.61 2.34
CA LEU A 120 -2.41 -17.98 2.81
C LEU A 120 -1.16 -18.70 2.30
N SER A 121 -1.21 -20.04 2.16
CA SER A 121 -0.09 -20.82 1.61
C SER A 121 0.16 -20.49 0.15
N ASP A 122 -0.89 -20.28 -0.65
CA ASP A 122 -0.76 -19.87 -2.05
C ASP A 122 -0.09 -18.49 -2.18
N LEU A 123 -0.23 -17.64 -1.16
CA LEU A 123 0.42 -16.33 -1.06
C LEU A 123 1.83 -16.40 -0.44
N GLY A 124 2.35 -17.59 -0.12
CA GLY A 124 3.66 -17.77 0.52
C GLY A 124 3.73 -17.21 1.94
N ILE A 125 2.62 -17.24 2.69
CA ILE A 125 2.54 -16.78 4.08
C ILE A 125 2.55 -18.01 4.98
N ALA A 126 3.69 -18.27 5.63
CA ALA A 126 3.94 -19.50 6.40
C ALA A 126 3.61 -19.43 7.91
N GLY A 127 3.03 -18.33 8.42
CA GLY A 127 2.83 -18.11 9.86
C GLY A 127 1.74 -17.08 10.20
N SER A 128 1.22 -17.15 11.44
CA SER A 128 -0.10 -16.66 11.89
C SER A 128 -0.27 -15.15 12.10
N ARG A 129 -1.56 -14.78 12.14
CA ARG A 129 -2.18 -13.47 12.40
C ARG A 129 -1.57 -12.69 13.56
#